data_AF-A0A524DY65-F1
#
_entry.id   AF-A0A524DY65-F1
#
_cell.length_a   1.000
_cell.length_b   1.000
_cell.length_c   1.000
_cell.angle_alpha   90.00
_cell.angle_beta   90.00
_cell.angle_gamma   90.00
#
_symmetry.space_group_name_H-M   'P 1'
#
loop_
_entity.id
_entity.type
_entity.pdbx_description
1 polymer ?
#
loop_
_entity_poly.entity_id
_entity_poly.type
_entity_poly.pdbx_seq_one_letter_code
_entity_poly.pdbx_strand_id
1 'polypeptide(L)'
;MAQSKKRESYNALKDYDGQKYTGMNIGGRHIWNYTNAIWDETKVSPDKWDIKLTSLKTRSHRAPPRTGALERTQYHWYIVADQKVVKLDENSYSTTMTGVKFKIGYKKPTWNQWSYRYQHETYEDKIIKILEETIERLKVRKKQNELLSFLS
;
A
#
# COMPACT_ATOMS: atom_id res chain seq x y z
N MET A 1 1.13 -29.08 19.16
CA MET A 1 0.24 -29.28 17.98
C MET A 1 -0.64 -28.06 17.64
N ALA A 2 -1.17 -27.30 18.60
CA ALA A 2 -2.02 -26.11 18.33
C ALA A 2 -1.33 -24.95 17.56
N GLN A 3 -0.02 -24.74 17.75
CA GLN A 3 0.74 -23.69 17.04
C GLN A 3 1.01 -24.01 15.56
N SER A 4 0.96 -25.29 15.15
CA SER A 4 1.12 -25.71 13.75
C SER A 4 -0.10 -25.33 12.91
N LYS A 5 -1.31 -25.63 13.41
CA LYS A 5 -2.60 -25.28 12.77
C LYS A 5 -2.75 -23.77 12.53
N LYS A 6 -2.25 -22.92 13.43
CA LYS A 6 -2.36 -21.46 13.32
C LYS A 6 -1.47 -20.87 12.22
N ARG A 7 -0.35 -21.52 11.88
CA ARG A 7 0.55 -21.11 10.77
C ARG A 7 -0.04 -21.44 9.41
N GLU A 8 -0.60 -22.63 9.26
CA GLU A 8 -1.28 -23.04 8.03
C GLU A 8 -2.44 -22.09 7.73
N SER A 9 -3.24 -21.72 8.74
CA SER A 9 -4.33 -20.74 8.61
C SER A 9 -3.87 -19.36 8.07
N TYR A 10 -2.72 -18.84 8.53
CA TYR A 10 -2.28 -17.49 8.14
C TYR A 10 -1.78 -17.44 6.69
N ASN A 11 -1.01 -18.45 6.29
CA ASN A 11 -0.46 -18.55 4.93
C ASN A 11 -1.38 -19.29 3.95
N ALA A 12 -2.50 -19.84 4.42
CA ALA A 12 -3.51 -20.47 3.59
C ALA A 12 -3.98 -19.51 2.49
N LEU A 13 -4.26 -20.11 1.34
CA LEU A 13 -4.99 -19.47 0.25
C LEU A 13 -6.41 -19.19 0.73
N LYS A 14 -6.84 -17.95 0.56
CA LYS A 14 -8.16 -17.43 0.94
C LYS A 14 -8.89 -17.00 -0.32
N ASP A 15 -10.20 -16.87 -0.23
CA ASP A 15 -11.05 -16.39 -1.32
C ASP A 15 -11.82 -15.15 -0.86
N TYR A 16 -11.98 -14.19 -1.76
CA TYR A 16 -12.86 -13.04 -1.57
C TYR A 16 -13.33 -12.55 -2.94
N ASP A 17 -14.64 -12.55 -3.14
CA ASP A 17 -15.28 -12.12 -4.39
C ASP A 17 -14.69 -12.81 -5.63
N GLY A 18 -14.45 -14.13 -5.51
CA GLY A 18 -13.86 -14.96 -6.57
C GLY A 18 -12.34 -14.77 -6.77
N GLN A 19 -11.70 -13.88 -5.99
CA GLN A 19 -10.26 -13.65 -6.04
C GLN A 19 -9.52 -14.41 -4.93
N LYS A 20 -8.58 -15.26 -5.34
CA LYS A 20 -7.72 -15.99 -4.41
C LYS A 20 -6.57 -15.11 -3.90
N TYR A 21 -6.36 -15.06 -2.59
CA TYR A 21 -5.29 -14.27 -1.97
C TYR A 21 -4.61 -14.99 -0.79
N THR A 22 -3.46 -14.46 -0.35
CA THR A 22 -2.70 -14.98 0.81
C THR A 22 -2.28 -13.84 1.73
N GLY A 23 -1.92 -14.18 2.98
CA GLY A 23 -1.52 -13.21 3.98
C GLY A 23 -2.68 -12.75 4.87
N MET A 24 -2.69 -11.47 5.23
CA MET A 24 -3.65 -10.92 6.19
C MET A 24 -5.09 -11.02 5.67
N ASN A 25 -6.04 -11.36 6.55
CA ASN A 25 -7.48 -11.33 6.23
C ASN A 25 -7.95 -9.92 5.86
N ILE A 26 -8.89 -9.83 4.94
CA ILE A 26 -9.62 -8.59 4.64
C ILE A 26 -10.31 -8.07 5.91
N GLY A 27 -10.29 -6.74 6.12
CA GLY A 27 -10.70 -6.08 7.37
C GLY A 27 -9.62 -6.06 8.46
N GLY A 28 -8.51 -6.78 8.26
CA GLY A 28 -7.38 -6.76 9.18
C GLY A 28 -6.64 -5.41 9.21
N ARG A 29 -6.20 -4.99 10.40
CA ARG A 29 -5.47 -3.73 10.60
C ARG A 29 -4.03 -3.96 11.05
N HIS A 30 -3.08 -3.29 10.39
CA HIS A 30 -1.70 -3.16 10.87
C HIS A 30 -1.39 -1.71 11.17
N ILE A 31 -0.64 -1.49 12.26
CA ILE A 31 -0.03 -0.20 12.59
C ILE A 31 1.48 -0.40 12.52
N TRP A 32 2.14 0.43 11.72
CA TRP A 32 3.59 0.40 11.50
C TRP A 32 4.20 1.70 11.97
N ASN A 33 5.33 1.60 12.66
CA ASN A 33 6.13 2.75 13.04
C ASN A 33 7.23 2.93 11.99
N TYR A 34 7.29 4.12 11.41
CA TYR A 34 8.33 4.54 10.49
C TYR A 34 9.31 5.43 11.28
N THR A 35 10.42 4.84 11.70
CA THR A 35 11.46 5.54 12.48
C THR A 35 12.53 6.09 11.55
N ASN A 36 13.11 7.24 11.90
CA ASN A 36 14.12 7.95 11.10
C ASN A 36 13.64 8.17 9.66
N ALA A 37 12.39 8.62 9.52
CA ALA A 37 11.80 8.91 8.23
C ALA A 37 12.40 10.19 7.65
N ILE A 38 12.97 10.08 6.45
CA ILE A 38 13.52 11.19 5.68
C ILE A 38 12.62 11.38 4.46
N TRP A 39 11.99 12.54 4.40
CA TRP A 39 11.27 13.03 3.23
C TRP A 39 12.20 13.93 2.44
N ASP A 40 12.60 13.46 1.27
CA ASP A 40 13.48 14.16 0.34
C ASP A 40 12.66 14.53 -0.90
N GLU A 41 12.63 15.80 -1.24
CA GLU A 41 11.84 16.30 -2.37
C GLU A 41 12.58 17.37 -3.17
N THR A 42 12.33 17.38 -4.47
CA THR A 42 12.91 18.34 -5.40
C THR A 42 11.81 18.91 -6.28
N LYS A 43 11.71 20.25 -6.33
CA LYS A 43 10.78 20.93 -7.23
C LYS A 43 11.28 20.78 -8.66
N VAL A 44 10.48 20.14 -9.51
CA VAL A 44 10.83 19.87 -10.92
C VAL A 44 9.98 20.67 -11.91
N SER A 45 8.85 21.22 -11.48
CA SER A 45 8.06 22.21 -12.22
C SER A 45 7.21 23.05 -11.26
N PRO A 46 6.46 24.10 -11.69
CA PRO A 46 5.65 24.94 -10.81
C PRO A 46 4.76 24.15 -9.84
N ASP A 47 4.12 23.10 -10.34
CA ASP A 47 3.15 22.26 -9.61
C ASP A 47 3.59 20.79 -9.51
N LYS A 48 4.88 20.50 -9.72
CA LYS A 48 5.41 19.12 -9.67
C LYS A 48 6.67 19.05 -8.83
N TRP A 49 6.67 18.07 -7.92
CA TRP A 49 7.79 17.70 -7.09
C TRP A 49 8.06 16.21 -7.25
N ASP A 50 9.33 15.84 -7.38
CA ASP A 50 9.73 14.45 -7.21
C ASP A 50 10.00 14.21 -5.73
N ILE A 51 9.51 13.09 -5.20
CA ILE A 51 9.56 12.79 -3.77
C ILE A 51 10.18 11.42 -3.52
N LYS A 52 10.87 11.28 -2.39
CA LYS A 52 11.41 10.03 -1.88
C LYS A 52 11.30 9.98 -0.36
N LEU A 53 10.61 8.95 0.13
CA LEU A 53 10.55 8.64 1.56
C LEU A 53 11.44 7.43 1.87
N THR A 54 12.44 7.62 2.74
CA THR A 54 13.28 6.53 3.25
C THR A 54 13.11 6.41 4.76
N SER A 55 12.94 5.19 5.27
CA SER A 55 12.72 4.97 6.69
C SER A 55 12.90 3.50 7.09
N LEU A 56 13.22 3.25 8.35
CA LEU A 56 13.09 1.94 8.96
C LEU A 56 11.64 1.71 9.40
N LYS A 57 11.04 0.61 8.92
CA LYS A 57 9.65 0.26 9.24
C LYS A 57 9.59 -0.91 10.21
N THR A 58 9.01 -0.69 11.38
CA THR A 58 8.84 -1.71 12.43
C THR A 58 7.36 -1.93 12.77
N ARG A 59 7.00 -3.15 13.19
CA ARG A 59 5.64 -3.41 13.68
C ARG A 59 5.47 -2.72 15.03
N SER A 60 4.34 -2.03 15.22
CA SER A 60 3.94 -1.53 16.55
C SER A 60 3.79 -2.65 17.57
N HIS A 61 3.41 -3.86 17.12
CA HIS A 61 3.20 -5.03 17.95
C HIS A 61 4.01 -6.22 17.42
N ARG A 62 4.64 -6.99 18.32
CA ARG A 62 5.42 -8.18 17.93
C ARG A 62 4.52 -9.17 17.19
N ALA A 63 4.99 -9.66 16.05
CA ALA A 63 4.33 -10.75 15.35
C ALA A 63 4.52 -12.06 16.12
N PRO A 64 3.55 -13.00 16.05
CA PRO A 64 3.74 -14.33 16.63
C PRO A 64 4.97 -15.04 16.03
N PRO A 65 5.67 -15.89 16.82
CA PRO A 65 6.88 -16.56 16.36
C PRO A 65 6.71 -17.38 15.07
N ARG A 66 7.64 -17.19 14.13
CA ARG A 66 7.66 -17.81 12.78
C ARG A 66 6.35 -17.62 12.01
N THR A 67 5.79 -16.41 12.05
CA THR A 67 4.68 -15.99 11.18
C THR A 67 5.14 -14.86 10.26
N GLY A 68 4.45 -14.70 9.13
CA GLY A 68 4.77 -13.69 8.13
C GLY A 68 5.69 -14.19 7.02
N ALA A 69 6.23 -13.24 6.27
CA ALA A 69 7.11 -13.50 5.14
C ALA A 69 8.48 -14.01 5.61
N LEU A 70 9.16 -14.76 4.74
CA LEU A 70 10.56 -15.12 4.97
C LEU A 70 11.43 -13.87 5.03
N GLU A 71 12.51 -13.92 5.80
CA GLU A 71 13.52 -12.87 5.81
C GLU A 71 14.01 -12.61 4.38
N ARG A 72 14.30 -11.33 4.08
CA ARG A 72 14.69 -10.84 2.74
C ARG A 72 13.61 -10.96 1.67
N THR A 73 12.37 -11.33 2.02
CA THR A 73 11.23 -11.19 1.09
C THR A 73 11.02 -9.72 0.77
N GLN A 74 10.94 -9.40 -0.51
CA GLN A 74 10.71 -8.04 -0.99
C GLN A 74 9.25 -7.90 -1.42
N TYR A 75 8.71 -6.70 -1.21
CA TYR A 75 7.37 -6.35 -1.64
C TYR A 75 7.41 -5.08 -2.47
N HIS A 76 6.63 -5.07 -3.53
CA HIS A 76 6.41 -3.91 -4.37
C HIS A 76 4.95 -3.48 -4.21
N TRP A 77 4.76 -2.28 -3.70
CA TRP A 77 3.46 -1.66 -3.50
C TRP A 77 3.37 -0.38 -4.32
N TYR A 78 2.21 -0.10 -4.87
CA TYR A 78 1.88 1.18 -5.46
C TYR A 78 0.89 1.91 -4.55
N ILE A 79 1.09 3.21 -4.34
CA ILE A 79 0.29 4.02 -3.44
C ILE A 79 -0.29 5.18 -4.24
N VAL A 80 -1.61 5.37 -4.13
CA VAL A 80 -2.29 6.59 -4.57
C VAL A 80 -2.79 7.29 -3.32
N ALA A 81 -2.27 8.47 -3.05
CA ALA A 81 -2.54 9.20 -1.82
C ALA A 81 -2.53 10.71 -2.02
N ASP A 82 -3.35 11.41 -1.22
CA ASP A 82 -3.26 12.85 -1.02
C ASP A 82 -2.46 13.14 0.25
N GLN A 83 -1.66 14.20 0.19
CA GLN A 83 -0.96 14.75 1.34
C GLN A 83 -1.58 16.10 1.69
N LYS A 84 -1.92 16.28 2.97
CA LYS A 84 -2.37 17.55 3.53
C LYS A 84 -1.35 18.00 4.55
N VAL A 85 -0.95 19.26 4.43
CA VAL A 85 0.11 19.85 5.24
C VAL A 85 -0.41 21.13 5.89
N VAL A 86 -0.13 21.29 7.18
CA VAL A 86 -0.45 22.52 7.94
C VAL A 86 0.85 23.05 8.52
N LYS A 87 1.22 24.29 8.17
CA LYS A 87 2.33 24.99 8.82
C LYS A 87 1.96 25.27 10.27
N LEU A 88 2.76 24.80 11.20
CA LEU A 88 2.51 25.01 12.62
C LEU A 88 3.31 26.21 13.14
N ASP A 89 4.56 26.32 12.70
CA ASP A 89 5.47 27.43 13.02
C ASP A 89 6.49 27.64 11.89
N GLU A 90 7.53 28.44 12.13
CA GLU A 90 8.59 28.75 11.15
C GLU A 90 9.20 27.50 10.52
N ASN A 91 9.41 26.44 11.29
CA ASN A 91 10.23 25.29 10.94
C ASN A 91 9.48 23.95 10.99
N SER A 92 8.21 23.95 11.40
CA SER A 92 7.44 22.71 11.56
C SER A 92 6.11 22.73 10.81
N TYR A 93 5.79 21.55 10.27
CA TYR A 93 4.56 21.29 9.54
C TYR A 93 3.97 19.96 10.01
N SER A 94 2.66 19.94 10.26
CA SER A 94 1.91 18.70 10.43
C SER A 94 1.59 18.14 9.05
N THR A 95 1.91 16.87 8.82
CA THR A 95 1.70 16.19 7.55
C THR A 95 0.82 14.97 7.75
N THR A 96 -0.29 14.91 7.01
CA THR A 96 -1.16 13.73 6.93
C THR A 96 -1.22 13.24 5.49
N MET A 97 -0.96 11.95 5.28
CA MET A 97 -1.11 11.30 3.99
C MET A 97 -2.21 10.24 4.07
N THR A 98 -3.25 10.37 3.25
CA THR A 98 -4.38 9.45 3.19
C THR A 98 -4.47 8.85 1.81
N GLY A 99 -4.82 7.57 1.70
CA GLY A 99 -4.90 6.95 0.39
C GLY A 99 -5.10 5.45 0.43
N VAL A 100 -4.87 4.85 -0.73
CA VAL A 100 -5.00 3.42 -0.97
C VAL A 100 -3.65 2.85 -1.41
N LYS A 101 -3.39 1.59 -1.04
CA LYS A 101 -2.15 0.88 -1.37
C LYS A 101 -2.46 -0.45 -2.04
N PHE A 102 -1.89 -0.64 -3.22
CA PHE A 102 -2.09 -1.82 -4.06
C PHE A 102 -0.84 -2.69 -4.07
N LYS A 103 -1.03 -4.01 -3.96
CA LYS A 103 0.08 -4.95 -4.11
C LYS A 103 0.38 -5.13 -5.58
N ILE A 104 1.56 -4.71 -6.01
CA ILE A 104 2.03 -4.95 -7.38
C ILE A 104 2.67 -6.33 -7.48
N GLY A 105 3.50 -6.66 -6.51
CA GLY A 105 4.15 -7.96 -6.47
C GLY A 105 4.95 -8.21 -5.20
N TYR A 106 5.53 -9.40 -5.16
CA TYR A 106 6.52 -9.78 -4.16
C TYR A 106 7.63 -10.60 -4.82
N LYS A 107 8.79 -10.65 -4.18
CA LYS A 107 9.93 -11.44 -4.63
C LYS A 107 10.45 -12.23 -3.45
N LYS A 108 10.42 -13.56 -3.56
CA LYS A 108 11.00 -14.45 -2.55
C LYS A 108 12.53 -14.32 -2.56
N PRO A 109 13.22 -14.64 -1.46
CA PRO A 109 14.68 -14.52 -1.37
C PRO A 109 15.43 -15.29 -2.48
N THR A 110 14.88 -16.43 -2.91
CA THR A 110 15.48 -17.31 -3.92
C THR A 110 15.04 -16.98 -5.35
N TRP A 111 14.12 -16.04 -5.55
CA TRP A 111 13.61 -15.71 -6.88
C TRP A 111 14.49 -14.68 -7.56
N ASN A 112 14.72 -14.84 -8.87
CA ASN A 112 15.44 -13.87 -9.69
C ASN A 112 14.52 -12.76 -10.23
N GLN A 113 13.21 -12.99 -10.31
CA GLN A 113 12.22 -12.06 -10.85
C GLN A 113 11.05 -11.79 -9.88
N TRP A 114 10.31 -10.71 -10.13
CA TRP A 114 9.10 -10.36 -9.37
C TRP A 114 7.93 -11.28 -9.72
N SER A 115 6.99 -11.46 -8.78
CA SER A 115 5.84 -12.35 -8.94
C SER A 115 4.99 -12.09 -10.19
N TYR A 116 4.85 -10.84 -10.62
CA TYR A 116 4.05 -10.49 -11.80
C TYR A 116 4.67 -10.95 -13.12
N ARG A 117 6.00 -11.12 -13.19
CA ARG A 117 6.64 -11.66 -14.40
C ARG A 117 6.27 -13.11 -14.68
N TYR A 118 6.04 -13.90 -13.62
CA TYR A 118 5.53 -15.28 -13.76
C TYR A 118 4.06 -15.35 -14.19
N GLN A 119 3.35 -14.21 -14.17
CA GLN A 119 1.97 -14.08 -14.64
C GLN A 119 1.91 -13.46 -16.05
N HIS A 120 3.06 -13.26 -16.70
CA HIS A 120 3.17 -12.58 -18.00
C HIS A 120 2.61 -11.14 -18.00
N GLU A 121 2.57 -10.48 -16.84
CA GLU A 121 2.18 -9.07 -16.69
C GLU A 121 3.41 -8.20 -16.42
N THR A 122 3.42 -6.97 -16.93
CA THR A 122 4.45 -5.97 -16.62
C THR A 122 4.10 -5.15 -15.37
N TYR A 123 5.03 -4.28 -14.94
CA TYR A 123 4.75 -3.32 -13.88
C TYR A 123 3.71 -2.29 -14.39
N GLU A 124 3.95 -1.80 -15.60
CA GLU A 124 3.17 -0.78 -16.28
C GLU A 124 1.72 -1.23 -16.48
N ASP A 125 1.48 -2.47 -16.93
CA ASP A 125 0.12 -3.02 -17.09
C ASP A 125 -0.68 -2.94 -15.79
N LYS A 126 -0.04 -3.27 -14.65
CA LYS A 126 -0.70 -3.21 -13.34
C LYS A 126 -0.99 -1.78 -12.92
N ILE A 127 -0.04 -0.87 -13.13
CA ILE A 127 -0.22 0.54 -12.76
C ILE A 127 -1.32 1.18 -13.60
N ILE A 128 -1.31 0.97 -14.92
CA ILE A 128 -2.34 1.50 -15.83
C ILE A 128 -3.72 1.04 -15.36
N LYS A 129 -3.91 -0.28 -15.17
CA LYS A 129 -5.18 -0.82 -14.68
C LYS A 129 -5.61 -0.21 -13.34
N ILE A 130 -4.69 -0.09 -12.37
CA ILE A 130 -4.99 0.51 -11.06
C ILE A 130 -5.42 1.98 -11.21
N LEU A 131 -4.74 2.73 -12.07
CA LEU A 131 -5.03 4.15 -12.28
C LEU A 131 -6.36 4.35 -13.01
N GLU A 132 -6.64 3.58 -14.05
CA GLU A 132 -7.92 3.60 -14.77
C GLU A 132 -9.08 3.31 -13.81
N GLU A 133 -9.01 2.22 -13.04
CA GLU A 133 -10.03 1.90 -12.04
C GLU A 133 -10.17 2.99 -10.96
N THR A 134 -9.06 3.62 -10.57
CA THR A 134 -9.07 4.70 -9.58
C THR A 134 -9.74 5.96 -10.14
N ILE A 135 -9.48 6.29 -11.40
CA ILE A 135 -10.12 7.41 -12.11
C ILE A 135 -11.62 7.16 -12.21
N GLU A 136 -12.05 5.96 -12.59
CA GLU A 136 -13.49 5.63 -12.68
C GLU A 136 -14.19 5.75 -11.33
N ARG A 137 -13.59 5.22 -10.25
CA ARG A 137 -14.12 5.42 -8.88
C ARG A 137 -14.21 6.90 -8.50
N LEU A 138 -13.22 7.71 -8.90
CA LEU A 138 -13.20 9.14 -8.62
C LEU A 138 -14.31 9.88 -9.37
N LYS A 139 -14.55 9.55 -10.64
CA LYS A 139 -15.65 10.10 -11.45
C LYS A 139 -17.01 9.78 -10.85
N VAL A 140 -17.23 8.53 -10.42
CA VAL A 140 -18.49 8.12 -9.76
C VAL A 140 -18.71 8.91 -8.48
N ARG A 141 -17.69 9.02 -7.61
CA ARG A 141 -17.78 9.79 -6.37
C ARG A 141 -18.05 11.27 -6.62
N LYS A 142 -17.42 11.87 -7.63
CA LYS A 142 -17.66 13.26 -8.02
C LYS A 142 -19.12 13.48 -8.38
N LYS A 143 -19.69 12.64 -9.25
CA LYS A 143 -21.09 12.72 -9.67
C LYS A 143 -22.07 12.56 -8.49
N GLN A 144 -21.78 11.65 -7.56
CA GLN A 144 -22.58 11.48 -6.35
C GLN A 144 -22.57 12.72 -5.46
N ASN A 145 -21.39 13.32 -5.25
CA ASN A 145 -21.25 14.53 -4.45
C ASN A 145 -21.98 15.73 -5.08
N GLU A 146 -21.91 15.88 -6.40
CA GLU A 146 -22.67 16.91 -7.13
C GLU A 146 -24.17 16.71 -6.92
N LEU A 147 -24.69 15.49 -7.09
CA LEU A 147 -26.11 15.21 -6.87
C LEU A 147 -26.57 15.53 -5.44
N LEU A 148 -25.76 15.16 -4.43
CA LEU A 148 -26.06 15.47 -3.03
C LEU A 148 -26.09 16.98 -2.76
N SER A 149 -25.22 17.75 -3.41
CA SER A 149 -25.18 19.21 -3.25
C SER A 149 -26.40 19.93 -3.84
N PHE A 150 -27.14 19.30 -4.77
CA PHE A 150 -28.40 19.83 -5.30
C PHE A 150 -29.62 19.48 -4.42
N LEU A 151 -29.47 18.52 -3.49
CA LEU A 151 -30.54 18.06 -2.59
C LEU A 151 -30.41 18.62 -1.18
N SER A 152 -29.30 19.29 -0.85
CA SER A 152 -29.01 19.99 0.40
C SER A 152 -29.25 21.47 0.29
#